data_AF-A0A0B6YL97-F1
#
_entry.id   AF-A0A0B6YL97-F1
#
_cell.length_a   1.000
_cell.length_b   1.000
_cell.length_c   1.000
_cell.angle_alpha   90.00
_cell.angle_beta   90.00
_cell.angle_gamma   90.00
#
_symmetry.space_group_name_H-M   'P 1'
#
loop_
_entity.id
_entity.type
_entity.pdbx_description
1 polymer ?
#
loop_
_entity_poly.entity_id
_entity_poly.type
_entity_poly.pdbx_seq_one_letter_code
_entity_poly.pdbx_strand_id
1 'polypeptide(L)'
;TETNHISHIKNNCYYHGRLRFHPESEAALSTCDGLRGYITDRQDTYHIEPFSGNVYRVYRNKDQRRLPFKCGTEGHDPRLHSHQFVIG
;
A
#
# COMPACT_ATOMS: atom_id res chain seq x y z
N THR A 1 -11.34 -41.08 -15.40
CA THR A 1 -10.72 -40.48 -14.20
C THR A 1 -10.50 -39.02 -14.49
N GLU A 2 -11.33 -38.18 -13.89
CA GLU A 2 -11.35 -36.73 -14.10
C GLU A 2 -10.19 -36.12 -13.31
N THR A 3 -9.18 -35.62 -14.03
CA THR A 3 -8.05 -34.94 -13.41
C THR A 3 -8.54 -33.64 -12.82
N ASN A 4 -8.70 -33.62 -11.50
CA ASN A 4 -9.03 -32.46 -10.70
C ASN A 4 -7.92 -31.40 -10.89
N HIS A 5 -8.07 -30.56 -11.91
CA HIS A 5 -7.28 -29.35 -12.06
C HIS A 5 -7.76 -28.37 -10.99
N ILE A 6 -7.27 -28.55 -9.76
CA ILE A 6 -7.18 -27.43 -8.82
C ILE A 6 -6.18 -26.47 -9.46
N SER A 7 -6.69 -25.60 -10.33
CA SER A 7 -5.99 -24.37 -10.65
C SER A 7 -5.75 -23.70 -9.31
N HIS A 8 -4.49 -23.70 -8.89
CA HIS A 8 -4.00 -22.71 -7.94
C HIS A 8 -4.20 -21.35 -8.61
N ILE A 9 -5.44 -20.83 -8.59
CA ILE A 9 -5.70 -19.43 -8.89
C ILE A 9 -4.93 -18.71 -7.79
N LYS A 10 -3.70 -18.28 -8.09
CA LYS A 10 -3.05 -17.25 -7.28
C LYS A 10 -4.04 -16.10 -7.29
N ASN A 11 -4.66 -15.86 -6.14
CA ASN A 11 -5.46 -14.66 -5.93
C ASN A 11 -4.49 -13.48 -6.02
N ASN A 12 -4.28 -12.98 -7.24
CA ASN A 12 -3.47 -11.82 -7.54
C ASN A 12 -4.20 -10.58 -7.02
N CYS A 13 -4.25 -10.45 -5.71
CA CYS A 13 -4.97 -9.38 -5.00
C CYS A 13 -4.02 -8.28 -4.50
N TYR A 14 -2.71 -8.41 -4.76
CA TYR A 14 -1.71 -7.37 -4.54
C TYR A 14 -1.34 -6.70 -5.85
N TYR A 15 -1.35 -5.37 -5.85
CA TYR A 15 -1.09 -4.55 -7.03
C TYR A 15 -0.07 -3.46 -6.69
N HIS A 16 0.89 -3.26 -7.57
CA HIS A 16 1.84 -2.17 -7.51
C HIS A 16 1.81 -1.41 -8.84
N GLY A 17 2.06 -0.10 -8.81
CA GLY A 17 2.01 0.70 -10.02
C GLY A 17 2.28 2.17 -9.79
N ARG A 18 1.94 2.98 -10.79
CA ARG A 18 2.08 4.44 -10.79
C ARG A 18 0.80 5.09 -11.28
N LEU A 19 0.53 6.30 -10.83
CA LEU A 19 -0.57 7.12 -11.35
C LEU A 19 -0.31 7.48 -12.81
N ARG A 20 -1.37 7.50 -13.60
CA ARG A 20 -1.30 7.94 -14.99
C ARG A 20 -0.83 9.39 -15.05
N PHE A 21 0.05 9.68 -16.00
CA PHE A 21 0.66 11.00 -16.20
C PHE A 21 1.55 11.52 -15.05
N HIS A 22 1.82 10.70 -14.03
CA HIS A 22 2.72 11.05 -12.92
C HIS A 22 3.77 9.95 -12.76
N PRO A 23 4.82 9.94 -13.60
CA PRO A 23 5.80 8.83 -13.65
C PRO A 23 6.60 8.66 -12.36
N GLU A 24 6.65 9.70 -11.52
CA GLU A 24 7.31 9.70 -10.21
C GLU A 24 6.42 9.20 -9.08
N SER A 25 5.12 9.00 -9.33
CA SER A 25 4.19 8.49 -8.33
C SER A 25 4.35 6.98 -8.15
N GLU A 26 3.87 6.50 -7.01
CA GLU A 26 3.85 5.07 -6.68
C GLU A 26 2.53 4.73 -5.97
N ALA A 27 2.04 3.53 -6.21
CA ALA A 27 0.88 2.97 -5.54
C ALA A 27 1.14 1.50 -5.20
N ALA A 28 0.71 1.12 -4.00
CA ALA A 28 0.71 -0.25 -3.51
C ALA A 28 -0.65 -0.53 -2.88
N LEU A 29 -1.40 -1.47 -3.45
CA LEU A 29 -2.77 -1.78 -3.05
C LEU A 29 -2.94 -3.28 -2.83
N SER A 30 -3.69 -3.64 -1.80
CA SER A 30 -4.21 -4.98 -1.57
C SER A 30 -5.73 -4.95 -1.65
N THR A 31 -6.29 -5.99 -2.25
CA THR A 31 -7.73 -6.26 -2.36
C THR A 31 -8.09 -7.61 -1.71
N CYS A 32 -7.13 -8.23 -1.02
CA CYS A 32 -7.28 -9.59 -0.49
C CYS A 32 -8.31 -9.66 0.64
N ASP A 33 -8.51 -8.56 1.36
CA ASP A 33 -9.52 -8.41 2.41
C ASP A 33 -9.88 -6.93 2.48
N GLY A 34 -10.76 -6.50 1.56
CA GLY A 34 -11.05 -5.09 1.30
C GLY A 34 -9.90 -4.33 0.61
N LEU A 35 -10.22 -3.16 0.08
CA LEU A 35 -9.22 -2.26 -0.52
C LEU A 35 -8.40 -1.56 0.59
N ARG A 36 -7.10 -1.77 0.56
CA ARG A 36 -6.14 -1.17 1.50
C ARG A 36 -4.81 -0.88 0.83
N GLY A 37 -4.10 0.15 1.30
CA GLY A 37 -2.76 0.47 0.79
C GLY A 37 -2.51 1.97 0.72
N TYR A 38 -1.60 2.38 -0.16
CA TYR A 38 -1.24 3.79 -0.31
C TYR A 38 -0.99 4.20 -1.74
N ILE A 39 -1.05 5.51 -1.95
CA ILE A 39 -0.69 6.21 -3.18
C ILE A 39 0.18 7.40 -2.79
N THR A 40 1.31 7.60 -3.45
CA THR A 40 2.18 8.76 -3.24
C THR A 40 2.46 9.44 -4.57
N ASP A 41 2.36 10.77 -4.60
CA ASP A 41 2.75 11.60 -5.74
C ASP A 41 4.15 12.23 -5.56
N ARG A 42 4.94 11.69 -4.62
CA ARG A 42 6.21 12.22 -4.05
C ARG A 42 6.07 13.40 -3.09
N GLN A 43 4.98 14.14 -3.14
CA GLN A 43 4.76 15.32 -2.30
C GLN A 43 3.96 14.94 -1.07
N ASP A 44 2.88 14.19 -1.27
CA ASP A 44 1.99 13.68 -0.24
C ASP A 44 1.78 12.17 -0.44
N THR A 45 1.60 11.47 0.69
CA THR A 45 1.19 10.07 0.71
C THR A 45 -0.24 9.99 1.22
N TYR A 46 -1.09 9.31 0.47
CA TYR A 46 -2.49 9.07 0.76
C TYR A 46 -2.65 7.59 1.10
N HIS A 47 -3.28 7.31 2.24
CA HIS A 47 -3.58 5.96 2.68
C HIS A 47 -5.05 5.64 2.45
N ILE A 48 -5.33 4.40 2.11
CA ILE A 48 -6.66 3.85 1.90
C ILE A 48 -6.84 2.69 2.88
N GLU A 49 -7.92 2.71 3.66
CA GLU A 49 -8.29 1.62 4.56
C GLU A 49 -9.81 1.38 4.56
N PRO A 50 -10.27 0.15 4.81
CA PRO A 50 -11.67 -0.12 5.10
C PRO A 50 -12.10 0.62 6.36
N PHE A 51 -13.31 1.20 6.37
CA PHE A 51 -13.86 1.87 7.55
C PHE A 51 -15.10 1.17 8.09
N SER A 52 -16.14 0.99 7.27
CA SER A 52 -17.35 0.25 7.67
C SER A 52 -18.13 -0.20 6.44
N GLY A 53 -18.51 -1.48 6.40
CA GLY A 53 -19.20 -2.06 5.23
C GLY A 53 -18.43 -1.76 3.93
N ASN A 54 -19.09 -1.08 2.99
CA ASN A 54 -18.51 -0.69 1.70
C ASN A 54 -17.88 0.72 1.69
N VAL A 55 -17.68 1.32 2.87
CA VAL A 55 -17.09 2.65 3.01
C VAL A 55 -15.60 2.53 3.29
N TYR A 56 -14.82 3.27 2.51
CA TYR A 56 -13.36 3.37 2.63
C TYR A 56 -12.96 4.76 3.10
N ARG A 57 -11.95 4.83 3.97
CA ARG A 57 -11.35 6.09 4.39
C ARG A 57 -10.09 6.34 3.57
N VAL A 58 -9.97 7.57 3.08
CA VAL A 58 -8.77 8.08 2.44
C VAL A 58 -8.25 9.26 3.23
N TYR A 59 -6.97 9.26 3.61
CA TYR A 59 -6.38 10.34 4.39
C TYR A 59 -4.92 10.57 4.02
N ARG A 60 -4.45 11.81 4.20
CA ARG A 60 -3.05 12.16 3.99
C ARG A 60 -2.22 11.78 5.20
N ASN A 61 -1.04 11.25 4.95
CA ASN A 61 -0.08 10.84 5.97
C ASN A 61 0.29 12.00 6.91
N LYS A 62 0.42 13.22 6.38
CA LYS A 62 0.73 14.42 7.17
C LYS A 62 -0.38 14.86 8.14
N ASP A 63 -1.62 14.48 7.86
CA ASP A 63 -2.79 14.84 8.68
C ASP A 63 -2.98 13.85 9.85
N GLN A 64 -2.22 12.74 9.89
CA GLN A 64 -2.28 11.79 10.99
C GLN A 64 -1.68 12.37 12.27
N ARG A 65 -2.37 12.12 13.38
CA ARG A 65 -1.83 12.40 14.71
C ARG A 65 -0.53 11.60 14.90
N ARG A 66 0.58 12.31 15.06
CA ARG A 66 1.85 11.68 15.42
C ARG A 66 1.67 10.99 16.75
N LEU A 67 1.81 9.67 16.75
CA LEU A 67 1.83 8.90 17.99
C LEU A 67 3.04 9.38 18.82
N PRO A 68 2.90 9.46 20.15
CA PRO A 68 3.98 9.91 21.02
C PRO A 68 5.18 8.95 21.03
N PHE A 69 5.00 7.75 20.47
CA PHE A 69 6.04 6.75 20.27
C PHE A 69 6.28 6.53 18.77
N LYS A 70 7.55 6.28 18.42
CA LYS A 70 7.96 5.86 17.08
C LYS A 70 8.20 4.35 17.12
N CYS A 71 7.67 3.63 16.14
CA CYS A 71 8.11 2.26 15.86
C CYS A 71 9.16 2.29 14.74
N GLY A 72 10.12 1.37 14.79
CA GLY A 72 11.27 1.35 13.89
C GLY A 72 12.57 1.26 14.68
N THR A 73 13.65 0.84 14.01
CA THR A 73 14.98 0.76 14.62
C THR A 73 15.65 2.14 14.64
N GLU A 74 16.44 2.41 15.69
CA GLU A 74 17.27 3.62 15.75
C GLU A 74 18.43 3.51 14.76
N GLY A 75 18.82 4.63 14.12
CA GLY A 75 19.91 4.68 13.14
C GLY A 75 19.51 4.70 11.66
N HIS A 76 18.25 5.01 11.35
CA HIS A 76 17.78 5.08 9.96
C HIS A 76 18.24 6.38 9.27
N ASP A 77 19.20 6.29 8.33
CA ASP A 77 19.66 7.42 7.51
C ASP A 77 18.54 7.89 6.55
N PRO A 78 18.07 9.14 6.64
CA PRO A 78 17.10 9.74 5.71
C PRO A 78 17.49 9.61 4.23
N ARG A 79 18.79 9.51 3.91
CA ARG A 79 19.31 9.41 2.54
C ARG A 79 19.25 8.00 1.97
N LEU A 80 19.09 6.97 2.82
CA LEU A 80 18.82 5.60 2.39
C LEU A 80 17.33 5.34 2.17
N HIS A 81 16.46 6.32 2.44
CA HIS A 81 15.05 6.27 2.07
C HIS A 81 14.88 6.54 0.57
N SER A 82 15.34 5.61 -0.26
CA SER A 82 14.55 5.30 -1.43
C SER A 82 13.28 4.64 -0.88
N HIS A 83 12.10 5.11 -1.30
CA HIS A 83 10.84 4.39 -1.09
C HIS A 83 10.88 3.06 -1.89
N GLN A 84 11.84 2.18 -1.62
CA GLN A 84 11.87 0.85 -2.18
C GLN A 84 11.02 -0.02 -1.28
N PHE A 85 9.70 0.09 -1.44
CA PHE A 85 8.79 -0.85 -0.81
C PHE A 85 8.96 -2.19 -1.51
N VAL A 86 9.63 -3.14 -0.86
CA VAL A 86 9.68 -4.52 -1.33
C VAL A 86 8.30 -5.12 -1.10
N ILE A 87 7.47 -5.15 -2.14
CA ILE A 87 6.31 -6.04 -2.19
C ILE A 87 6.89 -7.43 -2.48
N GLY A 88 6.98 -8.26 -1.44
CA GLY A 88 7.32 -9.68 -1.58
C GLY A 88 6.22 -10.48 -2.26
#